data_AF-A0A1W1H881-F1
#
_entry.id   AF-A0A1W1H881-F1
#
_cell.length_a   1.000
_cell.length_b   1.000
_cell.length_c   1.000
_cell.angle_alpha   90.00
_cell.angle_beta   90.00
_cell.angle_gamma   90.00
#
_symmetry.space_group_name_H-M   'P 1'
#
loop_
_entity.id
_entity.type
_entity.pdbx_description
1 polymer ?
#
loop_
_entity_poly.entity_id
_entity_poly.type
_entity_poly.pdbx_seq_one_letter_code
_entity_poly.pdbx_strand_id
1 'polypeptide(L)'
;MFRILVDTLFKGDADKKWWFHHYAMLNTRTYKPLANHWHLYYIELKKFQTCLSDREGLKVGTELEKWSYFLGTIQDNREPLDPKVSDNQAIKEVYEMLQTFTKEDRLREQYRLHEEFLRVQRTEQARSERFRQQSLLALQAQAQALQAQAKEKAEKESALQAQAKEKAEKEALLQAHEISVQEALKIKEKSILFMKKQGSTKDEIAELLNIPLEEVEPFF
;
A
#
# COMPACT_ATOMS: atom_id res chain seq x y z
N MET A 1 -66.75 -22.57 -23.70
CA MET A 1 -66.64 -22.09 -22.31
C MET A 1 -66.21 -23.28 -21.47
N PHE A 2 -65.04 -23.21 -20.84
CA PHE A 2 -64.47 -24.26 -20.01
C PHE A 2 -64.69 -23.92 -18.54
N ARG A 3 -64.98 -24.91 -17.69
CA ARG A 3 -65.08 -24.73 -16.24
C ARG A 3 -63.97 -25.55 -15.61
N ILE A 4 -63.14 -24.91 -14.79
CA ILE A 4 -62.25 -25.60 -13.86
C ILE A 4 -63.14 -26.09 -12.74
N LEU A 5 -63.21 -27.40 -12.53
CA LEU A 5 -63.87 -27.93 -11.33
C LEU A 5 -62.79 -28.01 -10.25
N VAL A 6 -62.92 -27.10 -9.30
CA VAL A 6 -62.06 -27.00 -8.12
C VAL A 6 -62.56 -28.06 -7.15
N ASP A 7 -61.88 -29.20 -7.05
CA ASP A 7 -62.22 -30.25 -6.08
C ASP A 7 -61.53 -30.06 -4.72
N THR A 8 -61.25 -28.80 -4.34
CA THR A 8 -60.88 -28.34 -3.00
C THR A 8 -61.16 -26.82 -2.94
N LEU A 9 -62.38 -26.33 -2.69
CA LEU A 9 -63.23 -26.51 -1.49
C LEU A 9 -62.42 -26.30 -0.20
N PHE A 10 -62.02 -25.06 0.09
CA PHE A 10 -61.76 -24.64 1.47
C PHE A 10 -63.03 -24.03 2.03
N LYS A 11 -63.78 -24.79 2.82
CA LYS A 11 -64.97 -24.29 3.52
C LYS A 11 -65.02 -24.71 4.99
N GLY A 12 -64.10 -25.55 5.50
CA GLY A 12 -64.13 -25.98 6.91
C GLY A 12 -62.76 -26.22 7.56
N ASP A 13 -62.76 -26.28 8.89
CA ASP A 13 -61.57 -26.55 9.72
C ASP A 13 -60.92 -27.93 9.46
N ALA A 14 -61.65 -28.88 8.89
CA ALA A 14 -61.11 -30.17 8.46
C ALA A 14 -60.18 -30.06 7.24
N ASP A 15 -60.40 -29.05 6.38
CA ASP A 15 -59.61 -28.81 5.16
C ASP A 15 -58.21 -28.24 5.48
N LYS A 16 -58.00 -27.75 6.72
CA LYS A 16 -56.69 -27.23 7.18
C LYS A 16 -55.59 -28.29 7.17
N LYS A 17 -55.95 -29.59 7.22
CA LYS A 17 -55.02 -30.72 7.16
C LYS A 17 -54.70 -31.19 5.73
N TRP A 18 -55.41 -30.65 4.73
CA TRP A 18 -55.15 -30.96 3.33
C TRP A 18 -53.97 -30.12 2.83
N TRP A 19 -52.89 -30.79 2.44
CA TRP A 19 -51.65 -30.18 1.95
C TRP A 19 -51.40 -30.43 0.46
N PHE A 20 -52.29 -31.19 -0.19
CA PHE A 20 -52.19 -31.57 -1.60
C PHE A 20 -53.51 -31.34 -2.33
N HIS A 21 -53.43 -30.73 -3.51
CA HIS A 21 -54.57 -30.37 -4.34
C HIS A 21 -54.33 -30.82 -5.77
N HIS A 22 -55.33 -31.46 -6.37
CA HIS A 22 -55.29 -31.93 -7.75
C HIS A 22 -56.44 -31.29 -8.53
N TYR A 23 -56.11 -30.62 -9.62
CA TYR A 23 -57.08 -29.99 -10.50
C TYR A 23 -57.02 -30.65 -11.88
N ALA A 24 -58.19 -30.99 -12.41
CA ALA A 24 -58.35 -31.52 -13.77
C ALA A 24 -59.34 -30.64 -14.55
N MET A 25 -59.08 -30.47 -15.85
CA MET A 25 -60.04 -29.81 -16.72
C MET A 25 -61.23 -30.74 -17.04
N LEU A 26 -62.45 -30.26 -16.82
CA LEU A 26 -63.67 -31.01 -17.12
C LEU A 26 -64.44 -30.43 -18.31
N ASN A 27 -65.14 -31.30 -19.02
CA ASN A 27 -66.12 -30.92 -20.01
C ASN A 27 -67.34 -30.27 -19.34
N THR A 28 -67.78 -29.11 -19.83
CA THR A 28 -68.86 -28.33 -19.22
C THR A 28 -70.25 -28.93 -19.35
N ARG A 29 -70.47 -29.84 -20.31
CA ARG A 29 -71.77 -30.50 -20.50
C ARG A 29 -71.85 -31.84 -19.76
N THR A 30 -70.76 -32.61 -19.75
CA THR A 30 -70.75 -33.97 -19.20
C THR A 30 -70.13 -34.06 -17.81
N TYR A 31 -69.45 -33.01 -17.34
CA TYR A 31 -68.64 -33.00 -16.11
C TYR A 31 -67.59 -34.13 -16.04
N LYS A 32 -67.26 -34.75 -17.18
CA LYS A 32 -66.19 -35.73 -17.29
C LYS A 32 -64.87 -35.04 -17.62
N PRO A 33 -63.71 -35.59 -17.22
CA PRO A 33 -62.41 -35.07 -17.60
C PRO A 33 -62.31 -34.88 -19.11
N LEU A 34 -61.93 -33.68 -19.54
CA LEU A 34 -61.88 -33.29 -20.95
C LEU A 34 -60.77 -34.06 -21.70
N ALA A 35 -59.62 -34.25 -21.02
CA ALA A 35 -58.48 -35.03 -21.49
C ALA A 35 -57.61 -35.45 -20.29
N ASN A 36 -56.96 -36.62 -20.37
CA ASN A 36 -56.00 -37.12 -19.37
C ASN A 36 -54.64 -36.39 -19.40
N HIS A 37 -54.54 -35.26 -20.11
CA HIS A 37 -53.26 -34.62 -20.42
C HIS A 37 -53.01 -33.30 -19.69
N TRP A 38 -54.03 -32.75 -19.00
CA TRP A 38 -53.85 -31.52 -18.24
C TRP A 38 -54.33 -31.68 -16.80
N HIS A 39 -53.35 -31.90 -15.93
CA HIS A 39 -53.50 -32.01 -14.50
C HIS A 39 -52.61 -30.96 -13.85
N LEU A 40 -53.16 -30.18 -12.92
CA LEU A 40 -52.40 -29.25 -12.09
C LEU A 40 -52.36 -29.80 -10.67
N TYR A 41 -51.14 -29.95 -10.15
CA TYR A 41 -50.90 -30.40 -8.79
C TYR A 41 -50.36 -29.23 -7.98
N TYR A 42 -51.00 -28.91 -6.86
CA TYR A 42 -50.56 -27.88 -5.93
C TYR A 42 -50.27 -28.50 -4.56
N ILE A 43 -49.05 -28.27 -4.06
CA ILE A 43 -48.53 -28.89 -2.85
C ILE A 43 -48.13 -27.78 -1.88
N GLU A 44 -48.72 -27.79 -0.68
CA GLU A 44 -48.38 -26.87 0.40
C GLU A 44 -47.36 -27.49 1.34
N LEU A 45 -46.07 -27.33 1.02
CA LEU A 45 -44.96 -27.97 1.74
C LEU A 45 -44.95 -27.69 3.24
N LYS A 46 -45.28 -26.45 3.67
CA LYS A 46 -45.32 -26.09 5.09
C LYS A 46 -46.43 -26.83 5.85
N LYS A 47 -47.63 -26.94 5.26
CA LYS A 47 -48.74 -27.71 5.86
C LYS A 47 -48.40 -29.20 5.94
N PHE A 48 -47.77 -29.72 4.89
CA PHE A 48 -47.28 -31.10 4.85
C PHE A 48 -46.29 -31.39 5.98
N GLN A 49 -45.31 -30.50 6.20
CA GLN A 49 -44.35 -30.61 7.30
C GLN A 49 -45.03 -30.61 8.67
N THR A 50 -45.96 -29.69 8.91
CA THR A 50 -46.74 -29.67 10.16
C THR A 50 -47.50 -30.98 10.36
N CYS A 51 -48.13 -31.51 9.30
CA CYS A 51 -48.83 -32.79 9.35
C CYS A 51 -47.92 -33.99 9.66
N LEU A 52 -46.67 -33.96 9.21
CA LEU A 52 -45.66 -34.98 9.54
C LEU A 52 -45.17 -34.85 10.98
N SER A 53 -44.95 -33.62 11.47
CA SER A 53 -44.52 -33.36 12.85
C SER A 53 -45.59 -33.73 13.87
N ASP A 54 -46.87 -33.45 13.58
CA ASP A 54 -48.00 -33.74 14.46
C ASP A 54 -48.32 -35.24 14.56
N ARG A 55 -47.73 -36.07 13.68
CA ARG A 55 -47.94 -37.51 13.61
C ARG A 55 -46.59 -38.23 13.75
N GLU A 56 -46.08 -38.28 14.97
CA GLU A 56 -44.88 -39.06 15.29
C GLU A 56 -44.97 -40.47 14.69
N GLY A 57 -44.01 -40.83 13.84
CA GLY A 57 -43.92 -42.15 13.23
C GLY A 57 -44.67 -42.34 11.91
N LEU A 58 -45.29 -41.30 11.32
CA LEU A 58 -45.85 -41.43 9.97
C LEU A 58 -44.71 -41.70 8.96
N LYS A 59 -44.72 -42.89 8.37
CA LYS A 59 -43.81 -43.20 7.26
C LYS A 59 -44.25 -42.42 6.04
N VAL A 60 -43.31 -41.72 5.41
CA VAL A 60 -43.48 -41.08 4.13
C VAL A 60 -43.66 -42.20 3.10
N GLY A 61 -44.91 -42.50 2.74
CA GLY A 61 -45.25 -43.77 2.09
C GLY A 61 -45.36 -43.63 0.58
N THR A 62 -46.05 -42.60 0.12
CA THR A 62 -46.29 -42.39 -1.31
C THR A 62 -45.17 -41.61 -1.97
N GLU A 63 -44.98 -41.80 -3.28
CA GLU A 63 -44.01 -41.04 -4.08
C GLU A 63 -44.18 -39.52 -3.93
N LEU A 64 -45.43 -39.04 -3.93
CA LEU A 64 -45.75 -37.63 -3.73
C LEU A 64 -45.31 -37.12 -2.36
N GLU A 65 -45.56 -37.89 -1.29
CA GLU A 65 -45.12 -37.53 0.06
C GLU A 65 -43.59 -37.53 0.15
N LYS A 66 -42.90 -38.46 -0.51
CA LYS A 66 -41.43 -38.50 -0.55
C LYS A 66 -40.83 -37.28 -1.22
N TRP A 67 -41.38 -36.91 -2.38
CA TRP A 67 -40.99 -35.67 -3.07
C TRP A 67 -41.33 -34.42 -2.25
N SER A 68 -42.50 -34.38 -1.62
CA SER A 68 -42.89 -33.26 -0.76
C SER A 68 -42.00 -33.14 0.47
N TYR A 69 -41.55 -34.26 1.03
CA TYR A 69 -40.59 -34.30 2.13
C TYR A 69 -39.24 -33.78 1.69
N PHE A 70 -38.70 -34.33 0.60
CA PHE A 70 -37.41 -33.95 0.05
C PHE A 70 -37.35 -32.45 -0.32
N LEU A 71 -38.38 -31.92 -0.99
CA LEU A 71 -38.46 -30.51 -1.38
C LEU A 71 -38.73 -29.57 -0.20
N GLY A 72 -39.50 -30.02 0.80
CA GLY A 72 -39.81 -29.22 1.98
C GLY A 72 -38.65 -29.10 2.95
N THR A 73 -37.83 -30.15 3.07
CA THR A 73 -36.71 -30.19 4.02
C THR A 73 -35.46 -29.53 3.44
N ILE A 74 -34.76 -28.77 4.28
CA ILE A 74 -33.46 -28.22 3.91
C ILE A 74 -32.49 -29.41 3.76
N GLN A 75 -32.01 -29.60 2.54
CA GLN A 75 -31.02 -30.64 2.25
C GLN A 75 -29.62 -30.10 2.59
N ASP A 76 -28.94 -30.69 3.56
CA ASP A 76 -27.48 -30.55 3.63
C ASP A 76 -26.85 -31.59 2.70
N ASN A 77 -26.31 -31.12 1.58
CA ASN A 77 -25.65 -31.96 0.58
C ASN A 77 -24.32 -32.57 1.06
N ARG A 78 -23.93 -32.37 2.33
CA ARG A 78 -22.75 -32.99 2.96
C ARG A 78 -23.08 -34.30 3.67
N GLU A 79 -24.31 -34.45 4.12
CA GLU A 79 -24.75 -35.63 4.87
C GLU A 79 -25.28 -36.72 3.91
N PRO A 80 -25.48 -37.96 4.36
CA PRO A 80 -26.22 -38.94 3.57
C PRO A 80 -27.70 -38.55 3.44
N LEU A 81 -28.32 -38.91 2.31
CA LEU A 81 -29.76 -38.71 2.07
C LEU A 81 -30.59 -39.38 3.17
N ASP A 82 -31.63 -38.69 3.65
CA ASP A 82 -32.49 -39.17 4.73
C ASP A 82 -33.08 -40.57 4.39
N PRO A 83 -32.96 -41.56 5.30
CA PRO A 83 -33.50 -42.90 5.11
C PRO A 83 -34.99 -42.96 4.74
N LYS A 84 -35.78 -41.93 5.07
CA LYS A 84 -37.22 -41.86 4.73
C LYS A 84 -37.49 -41.73 3.23
N VAL A 85 -36.51 -41.25 2.46
CA VAL A 85 -36.64 -41.03 1.01
C VAL A 85 -35.53 -41.69 0.20
N SER A 86 -34.58 -42.35 0.86
CA SER A 86 -33.42 -42.99 0.22
C SER A 86 -33.78 -44.21 -0.65
N ASP A 87 -34.97 -44.76 -0.46
CA ASP A 87 -35.52 -45.84 -1.28
C ASP A 87 -36.07 -45.34 -2.63
N ASN A 88 -36.25 -44.03 -2.79
CA ASN A 88 -36.67 -43.42 -4.05
C ASN A 88 -35.46 -43.13 -4.95
N GLN A 89 -35.34 -43.89 -6.04
CA GLN A 89 -34.22 -43.81 -6.97
C GLN A 89 -34.10 -42.42 -7.63
N ALA A 90 -35.21 -41.79 -8.00
CA ALA A 90 -35.18 -40.49 -8.67
C ALA A 90 -34.75 -39.36 -7.72
N ILE A 91 -35.18 -39.41 -6.46
CA ILE A 91 -34.71 -38.48 -5.42
C ILE A 91 -33.20 -38.66 -5.19
N LYS A 92 -32.73 -39.91 -5.16
CA LYS A 92 -31.31 -40.22 -4.98
C LYS A 92 -30.44 -39.64 -6.09
N GLU A 93 -30.85 -39.77 -7.35
CA GLU A 93 -30.14 -39.20 -8.50
C GLU A 93 -30.08 -37.67 -8.45
N VAL A 94 -31.19 -37.02 -8.10
CA VAL A 94 -31.23 -35.55 -7.92
C VAL A 94 -30.31 -35.13 -6.77
N TYR A 95 -30.31 -35.87 -5.66
CA TYR A 95 -29.46 -35.58 -4.52
C TYR A 95 -27.97 -35.72 -4.86
N GLU A 96 -27.57 -36.80 -5.55
CA GLU A 96 -26.20 -37.01 -6.03
C GLU A 96 -25.75 -35.89 -6.98
N MET A 97 -26.63 -35.44 -7.87
CA MET A 97 -26.39 -34.30 -8.75
C MET A 97 -26.14 -33.01 -7.96
N LEU A 98 -26.95 -32.72 -6.94
CA LEU A 98 -26.75 -31.55 -6.08
C LEU A 98 -25.42 -31.61 -5.31
N GLN A 99 -24.99 -32.81 -4.90
CA GLN A 99 -23.67 -33.01 -4.28
C GLN A 99 -22.52 -32.75 -5.25
N THR A 100 -22.61 -33.16 -6.52
CA THR A 100 -21.53 -32.93 -7.49
C THR A 100 -21.38 -31.45 -7.83
N PHE A 101 -22.48 -30.74 -8.10
CA PHE A 101 -22.44 -29.29 -8.34
C PHE A 101 -21.84 -28.52 -7.16
N THR A 102 -22.26 -28.84 -5.94
CA THR A 102 -21.72 -28.17 -4.73
C THR A 102 -20.25 -28.47 -4.49
N LYS A 103 -19.73 -29.65 -4.88
CA LYS A 103 -18.29 -29.96 -4.82
C LYS A 103 -17.50 -29.16 -5.85
N GLU A 104 -17.98 -29.07 -7.09
CA GLU A 104 -17.31 -28.29 -8.14
C GLU A 104 -17.23 -26.80 -7.80
N ASP A 105 -18.31 -26.23 -7.27
CA ASP A 105 -18.34 -24.80 -6.93
C ASP A 105 -17.40 -24.46 -5.79
N ARG A 106 -17.27 -25.33 -4.77
CA ARG A 106 -16.26 -25.17 -3.73
C ARG A 106 -14.85 -25.23 -4.28
N LEU A 107 -14.60 -26.16 -5.21
CA LEU A 107 -13.29 -26.29 -5.83
C LEU A 107 -12.95 -25.03 -6.64
N ARG A 108 -13.90 -24.51 -7.43
CA ARG A 108 -13.75 -23.23 -8.15
C ARG A 108 -13.45 -22.08 -7.19
N GLU A 109 -14.17 -21.98 -6.08
CA GLU A 109 -13.95 -20.96 -5.06
C GLU A 109 -12.57 -21.07 -4.39
N GLN A 110 -12.12 -22.29 -4.08
CA GLN A 110 -10.77 -22.53 -3.55
C GLN A 110 -9.68 -22.07 -4.52
N TYR A 111 -9.82 -22.40 -5.81
CA TYR A 111 -8.89 -21.92 -6.84
C TYR A 111 -8.87 -20.40 -6.93
N ARG A 112 -10.05 -19.76 -6.95
CA ARG A 112 -10.16 -18.29 -6.99
C ARG A 112 -9.43 -17.63 -5.82
N LEU A 113 -9.65 -18.13 -4.60
CA LEU A 113 -9.00 -17.60 -3.40
C LEU A 113 -7.48 -17.79 -3.44
N HIS A 114 -7.01 -18.94 -3.92
CA HIS A 114 -5.59 -19.21 -4.06
C HIS A 114 -4.91 -18.26 -5.06
N GLU A 115 -5.53 -18.00 -6.21
CA GLU A 115 -4.98 -17.05 -7.20
C GLU A 115 -4.95 -15.62 -6.68
N GLU A 116 -6.00 -15.18 -5.98
CA GLU A 116 -6.03 -13.86 -5.33
C GLU A 116 -4.92 -13.73 -4.27
N PHE A 117 -4.71 -14.76 -3.45
CA PHE A 117 -3.60 -14.78 -2.48
C PHE A 117 -2.25 -14.63 -3.17
N LEU A 118 -1.99 -15.40 -4.23
CA LEU A 118 -0.74 -15.31 -4.99
C LEU A 118 -0.56 -13.93 -5.63
N ARG A 119 -1.64 -13.32 -6.15
CA ARG A 119 -1.59 -11.96 -6.71
C ARG A 119 -1.17 -10.94 -5.66
N VAL A 120 -1.82 -10.97 -4.49
CA VAL A 120 -1.49 -10.06 -3.38
C VAL A 120 -0.04 -10.24 -2.94
N GLN A 121 0.42 -11.49 -2.80
CA GLN A 121 1.80 -11.79 -2.42
C GLN A 121 2.81 -11.21 -3.42
N ARG A 122 2.57 -11.37 -4.73
CA ARG A 122 3.42 -10.78 -5.78
C ARG A 122 3.43 -9.26 -5.72
N THR A 123 2.27 -8.63 -5.48
CA THR A 123 2.19 -7.17 -5.37
C THR A 123 2.94 -6.64 -4.16
N GLU A 124 2.86 -7.31 -3.01
CA GLU A 124 3.58 -6.95 -1.79
C GLU A 124 5.10 -7.13 -1.96
N GLN A 125 5.53 -8.22 -2.61
CA GLN A 125 6.94 -8.42 -2.95
C GLN A 125 7.46 -7.30 -3.86
N ALA A 126 6.75 -6.98 -4.95
CA ALA A 126 7.13 -5.89 -5.85
C ALA A 126 7.18 -4.53 -5.13
N ARG A 127 6.26 -4.28 -4.19
CA ARG A 127 6.25 -3.06 -3.36
C ARG A 127 7.46 -3.01 -2.43
N SER A 128 7.79 -4.13 -1.79
CA SER A 128 8.96 -4.25 -0.91
C SER A 128 10.27 -4.03 -1.67
N GLU A 129 10.40 -4.61 -2.86
CA GLU A 129 11.56 -4.40 -3.73
C GLU A 129 11.71 -2.94 -4.16
N ARG A 130 10.61 -2.30 -4.58
CA ARG A 130 10.61 -0.86 -4.90
C ARG A 130 11.05 -0.01 -3.71
N PHE A 131 10.55 -0.32 -2.51
CA PHE A 131 10.96 0.40 -1.30
C PHE A 131 12.44 0.22 -0.99
N ARG A 132 12.98 -1.00 -1.12
CA ARG A 132 14.42 -1.26 -0.97
C ARG A 132 15.25 -0.49 -1.99
N GLN A 133 14.85 -0.47 -3.25
CA GLN A 133 15.53 0.30 -4.30
C GLN A 133 15.53 1.80 -3.99
N GLN A 134 14.39 2.35 -3.60
CA GLN A 134 14.28 3.77 -3.21
C GLN A 134 15.16 4.09 -2.01
N SER A 135 15.20 3.22 -0.99
CA SER A 135 16.05 3.39 0.18
C SER A 135 17.54 3.38 -0.19
N LEU A 136 17.96 2.49 -1.09
CA LEU A 136 19.35 2.44 -1.58
C LEU A 136 19.73 3.70 -2.34
N LEU A 137 18.84 4.19 -3.22
CA LEU A 137 19.06 5.44 -3.95
C LEU A 137 19.15 6.65 -3.01
N ALA A 138 18.30 6.71 -1.97
CA ALA A 138 18.35 7.77 -0.97
C ALA A 138 19.67 7.77 -0.17
N LEU A 139 20.13 6.58 0.23
CA LEU A 139 21.43 6.43 0.92
C LEU A 139 22.60 6.86 0.03
N GLN A 140 22.57 6.50 -1.26
CA GLN A 140 23.60 6.94 -2.21
C GLN A 140 23.58 8.46 -2.40
N ALA A 141 22.40 9.07 -2.54
CA ALA A 141 22.27 10.52 -2.66
C ALA A 141 22.78 11.25 -1.40
N GLN A 142 22.48 10.72 -0.21
CA GLN A 142 22.98 11.27 1.05
C GLN A 142 24.51 11.17 1.16
N ALA A 143 25.09 10.03 0.78
CA ALA A 143 26.54 9.85 0.75
C ALA A 143 27.23 10.83 -0.21
N GLN A 144 26.66 11.03 -1.41
CA GLN A 144 27.16 12.01 -2.37
C GLN A 144 27.06 13.45 -1.84
N ALA A 145 25.95 13.81 -1.19
CA ALA A 145 25.79 15.14 -0.59
C ALA A 145 26.82 15.39 0.52
N LEU A 146 27.07 14.40 1.40
CA LEU A 146 28.10 14.49 2.43
C LEU A 146 29.50 14.63 1.82
N GLN A 147 29.79 13.89 0.75
CA GLN A 147 31.07 13.97 0.06
C GLN A 147 31.27 15.34 -0.60
N ALA A 148 30.23 15.91 -1.23
CA ALA A 148 30.27 17.25 -1.81
C ALA A 148 30.51 18.31 -0.73
N GLN A 149 29.81 18.22 0.40
CA GLN A 149 29.99 19.15 1.52
C GLN A 149 31.39 19.05 2.13
N ALA A 150 31.96 17.85 2.22
CA ALA A 150 33.34 17.65 2.69
C ALA A 150 34.36 18.29 1.75
N LYS A 151 34.18 18.15 0.42
CA LYS A 151 35.03 18.80 -0.58
C LYS A 151 34.93 20.32 -0.50
N GLU A 152 33.73 20.87 -0.41
CA GLU A 152 33.52 22.32 -0.30
C GLU A 152 34.18 22.90 0.96
N LYS A 153 34.08 22.20 2.10
CA LYS A 153 34.76 22.60 3.34
C LYS A 153 36.29 22.56 3.19
N ALA A 154 36.84 21.51 2.58
CA ALA A 154 38.28 21.39 2.34
C ALA A 154 38.80 22.49 1.41
N GLU A 155 38.05 22.81 0.35
CA GLU A 155 38.38 23.91 -0.57
C GLU A 155 38.38 25.26 0.15
N LYS A 156 37.34 25.55 0.94
CA LYS A 156 37.26 26.77 1.77
C LYS A 156 38.39 26.87 2.78
N GLU A 157 38.74 25.78 3.44
CA GLU A 157 39.85 25.76 4.41
C GLU A 157 41.20 25.99 3.72
N SER A 158 41.40 25.37 2.54
CA SER A 158 42.61 25.59 1.75
C SER A 158 42.74 27.06 1.28
N ALA A 159 41.63 27.69 0.89
CA ALA A 159 41.60 29.09 0.49
C ALA A 159 41.91 30.03 1.67
N LEU A 160 41.37 29.74 2.86
CA LEU A 160 41.69 30.49 4.08
C LEU A 160 43.16 30.36 4.47
N GLN A 161 43.74 29.16 4.37
CA GLN A 161 45.17 28.94 4.64
C GLN A 161 46.06 29.67 3.64
N ALA A 162 45.71 29.66 2.34
CA ALA A 162 46.44 30.41 1.32
C ALA A 162 46.39 31.92 1.58
N GLN A 163 45.21 32.44 1.92
CA GLN A 163 45.03 33.85 2.26
C GLN A 163 45.80 34.26 3.54
N ALA A 164 45.83 33.38 4.55
CA ALA A 164 46.60 33.60 5.76
C ALA A 164 48.11 33.64 5.49
N LYS A 165 48.62 32.74 4.64
CA LYS A 165 50.02 32.76 4.20
C LYS A 165 50.37 34.04 3.44
N GLU A 166 49.52 34.45 2.49
CA GLU A 166 49.75 35.68 1.72
C GLU A 166 49.78 36.92 2.63
N LYS A 167 48.89 36.99 3.63
CA LYS A 167 48.91 38.07 4.63
C LYS A 167 50.18 38.04 5.47
N ALA A 168 50.60 36.87 5.95
CA ALA A 168 51.82 36.72 6.75
C ALA A 168 53.08 37.10 5.94
N GLU A 169 53.15 36.74 4.66
CA GLU A 169 54.24 37.12 3.76
C GLU A 169 54.28 38.64 3.53
N LYS A 170 53.12 39.28 3.31
CA LYS A 170 53.01 40.74 3.18
C LYS A 170 53.43 41.46 4.46
N GLU A 171 53.02 40.96 5.61
CA GLU A 171 53.39 41.54 6.92
C GLU A 171 54.90 41.39 7.19
N ALA A 172 55.49 40.23 6.86
CA ALA A 172 56.94 40.02 6.96
C ALA A 172 57.73 40.96 6.03
N LEU A 173 57.25 41.19 4.81
CA LEU A 173 57.85 42.15 3.88
C LEU A 173 57.77 43.59 4.40
N LEU A 174 56.64 43.99 4.99
CA LEU A 174 56.49 45.32 5.59
C LEU A 174 57.44 45.49 6.78
N GLN A 175 57.51 44.51 7.69
CA GLN A 175 58.44 44.55 8.82
C GLN A 175 59.91 44.62 8.36
N ALA A 176 60.29 43.84 7.34
CA ALA A 176 61.63 43.89 6.77
C ALA A 176 61.93 45.28 6.16
N HIS A 177 60.95 45.88 5.47
CA HIS A 177 61.09 47.23 4.92
C HIS A 177 61.23 48.28 6.04
N GLU A 178 60.43 48.20 7.11
CA GLU A 178 60.51 49.11 8.25
C GLU A 178 61.87 49.04 8.94
N ILE A 179 62.39 47.82 9.18
CA ILE A 179 63.74 47.62 9.74
C ILE A 179 64.80 48.25 8.83
N SER A 180 64.73 48.01 7.53
CA SER A 180 65.67 48.58 6.55
C SER A 180 65.65 50.12 6.54
N VAL A 181 64.46 50.73 6.64
CA VAL A 181 64.31 52.19 6.71
C VAL A 181 64.91 52.72 8.02
N GLN A 182 64.65 52.06 9.15
CA GLN A 182 65.24 52.46 10.43
C GLN A 182 66.78 52.34 10.44
N GLU A 183 67.33 51.30 9.82
CA GLU A 183 68.78 51.14 9.68
C GLU A 183 69.37 52.24 8.79
N ALA A 184 68.72 52.57 7.66
CA ALA A 184 69.14 53.67 6.79
C ALA A 184 69.12 55.02 7.52
N LEU A 185 68.08 55.30 8.32
CA LEU A 185 68.01 56.49 9.16
C LEU A 185 69.15 56.53 10.18
N LYS A 186 69.41 55.44 10.91
CA LYS A 186 70.51 55.36 11.88
C LYS A 186 71.88 55.56 11.22
N ILE A 187 72.10 55.04 10.01
CA ILE A 187 73.33 55.26 9.25
C ILE A 187 73.45 56.74 8.87
N LYS A 188 72.37 57.34 8.38
CA LYS A 188 72.30 58.76 8.04
C LYS A 188 72.63 59.66 9.24
N GLU A 189 72.01 59.41 10.40
CA GLU A 189 72.29 60.13 11.65
C GLU A 189 73.77 60.00 12.07
N LYS A 190 74.32 58.79 12.03
CA LYS A 190 75.75 58.54 12.35
C LYS A 190 76.68 59.29 11.40
N SER A 191 76.36 59.36 10.10
CA SER A 191 77.13 60.10 9.10
C SER A 191 77.11 61.61 9.37
N ILE A 192 75.94 62.19 9.67
CA ILE A 192 75.81 63.61 10.05
C ILE A 192 76.65 63.92 11.30
N LEU A 193 76.53 63.09 12.35
CA LEU A 193 77.32 63.25 13.59
C LEU A 193 78.83 63.09 13.37
N PHE A 194 79.25 62.18 12.47
CA PHE A 194 80.64 61.99 12.13
C PHE A 194 81.22 63.21 11.40
N MET A 195 80.51 63.74 10.40
CA MET A 195 80.94 64.92 9.65
C MET A 195 80.96 66.19 10.52
N LYS A 196 80.00 66.35 11.45
CA LYS A 196 80.04 67.40 12.48
C LYS A 196 81.31 67.31 13.34
N LYS A 197 81.69 66.10 13.78
CA LYS A 197 82.92 65.88 14.58
C LYS A 197 84.19 66.18 13.80
N GLN A 198 84.18 66.09 12.47
CA GLN A 198 85.31 66.46 11.61
C GLN A 198 85.38 67.96 11.30
N GLY A 199 84.43 68.77 11.78
CA GLY A 199 84.45 70.23 11.66
C GLY A 199 83.70 70.78 10.44
N SER A 200 82.92 69.96 9.74
CA SER A 200 82.08 70.40 8.61
C SER A 200 80.91 71.28 9.08
N THR A 201 80.57 72.29 8.28
CA THR A 201 79.45 73.20 8.55
C THR A 201 78.09 72.61 8.16
N LYS A 202 76.98 73.19 8.63
CA LYS A 202 75.62 72.67 8.38
C LYS A 202 75.31 72.58 6.88
N ASP A 203 75.72 73.59 6.11
CA ASP A 203 75.46 73.69 4.66
C ASP A 203 76.26 72.64 3.87
N GLU A 204 77.53 72.43 4.22
CA GLU A 204 78.41 71.45 3.56
C GLU A 204 77.89 70.01 3.75
N ILE A 205 77.34 69.68 4.91
CA ILE A 205 76.78 68.35 5.18
C ILE A 205 75.46 68.14 4.43
N ALA A 206 74.61 69.16 4.35
CA ALA A 206 73.36 69.11 3.59
C ALA A 206 73.62 68.90 2.10
N GLU A 207 74.64 69.56 1.55
CA GLU A 207 75.05 69.42 0.16
C GLU A 207 75.72 68.05 -0.12
N LEU A 208 76.62 67.58 0.75
CA LEU A 208 77.32 66.29 0.59
C LEU A 208 76.41 65.06 0.72
N LEU A 209 75.44 65.10 1.63
CA LEU A 209 74.48 64.01 1.81
C LEU A 209 73.23 64.17 0.92
N ASN A 210 73.13 65.29 0.18
CA ASN A 210 72.00 65.65 -0.67
C ASN A 210 70.65 65.56 0.07
N ILE A 211 70.59 66.18 1.25
CA ILE A 211 69.44 66.18 2.16
C ILE A 211 69.05 67.62 2.53
N PRO A 212 67.75 67.90 2.76
CA PRO A 212 67.31 69.24 3.11
C PRO A 212 67.94 69.70 4.44
N LEU A 213 68.26 71.00 4.52
CA LEU A 213 68.90 71.64 5.67
C LEU A 213 68.16 71.39 6.99
N GLU A 214 66.83 71.34 6.92
CA GLU A 214 65.90 71.03 8.03
C GLU A 214 66.19 69.68 8.71
N GLU A 215 66.77 68.71 7.99
CA GLU A 215 67.11 67.39 8.53
C GLU A 215 68.49 67.34 9.19
N VAL A 216 69.33 68.36 8.95
CA VAL A 216 70.67 68.51 9.53
C VAL A 216 70.64 69.42 10.77
N GLU A 217 69.74 70.40 10.79
CA GLU A 217 69.55 71.36 11.88
C GLU A 217 69.47 70.75 13.29
N PRO A 218 68.73 69.65 13.55
CA PRO A 218 68.59 69.08 14.90
C PRO A 218 69.88 68.51 15.49
N PHE A 219 70.88 68.22 14.65
CA PHE A 219 72.14 67.58 15.06
C PHE A 219 73.24 68.57 15.40
N PHE A 220 73.01 69.87 15.20
CA PHE A 220 74.02 70.92 15.32
C PHE A 220 73.79 71.88 16.48
#